data_AF-A0A946NNA8-F1
#
_entry.id   AF-A0A946NNA8-F1
#
_cell.length_a   1.000
_cell.length_b   1.000
_cell.length_c   1.000
_cell.angle_alpha   90.00
_cell.angle_beta   90.00
_cell.angle_gamma   90.00
#
_symmetry.space_group_name_H-M   'P 1'
#
loop_
_entity.id
_entity.type
_entity.pdbx_description
1 polymer ?
#
loop_
_entity_poly.entity_id
_entity_poly.type
_entity_poly.pdbx_seq_one_letter_code
_entity_poly.pdbx_strand_id
1 'polypeptide(L)'
;MKRFILSSLFISLIVTACSKDAETPTVEIVDEFEQIYSCVSYDDLLDPKNTNQDDLMQYWTKFVEDVKCSRGGPDYSERNPSLNIFFEYRSAAQISAGVTPDHIAYSTFSGYCNDNRVNVGVLYNEWTEKNLLQRLWIMYHEFGHDVYKYEHSTNPADIMYPSSTRSDINVNDFIEAKDRLFKRSFTGIKYISCPGE
;
A
#
# COMPACT_ATOMS: atom_id res chain seq x y z
N MET A 1 -11.29 76.27 -17.24
CA MET A 1 -10.37 75.13 -17.45
C MET A 1 -9.68 74.80 -16.12
N LYS A 2 -9.62 73.50 -15.76
CA LYS A 2 -8.76 72.83 -14.75
C LYS A 2 -8.91 73.30 -13.29
N ARG A 3 -9.70 72.60 -12.45
CA ARG A 3 -9.32 71.46 -11.57
C ARG A 3 -8.07 71.72 -10.73
N PHE A 4 -8.24 71.83 -9.41
CA PHE A 4 -7.39 71.14 -8.42
C PHE A 4 -8.23 70.84 -7.17
N ILE A 5 -8.33 69.55 -6.88
CA ILE A 5 -8.95 68.97 -5.69
C ILE A 5 -7.84 68.89 -4.65
N LEU A 6 -8.00 69.52 -3.48
CA LEU A 6 -7.17 69.22 -2.32
C LEU A 6 -8.04 68.64 -1.21
N SER A 7 -7.73 67.38 -0.94
CA SER A 7 -8.24 66.53 0.13
C SER A 7 -7.63 66.96 1.46
N SER A 8 -8.46 67.18 2.49
CA SER A 8 -8.01 67.24 3.88
C SER A 8 -8.65 66.11 4.68
N LEU A 9 -7.79 65.13 4.95
CA LEU A 9 -7.88 64.02 5.89
C LEU A 9 -8.53 64.43 7.23
N PHE A 10 -9.64 63.78 7.59
CA PHE A 10 -10.04 63.60 8.98
C PHE A 10 -9.75 62.15 9.35
N ILE A 11 -8.65 61.93 10.08
CA ILE A 11 -8.32 60.64 10.68
C ILE A 11 -9.11 60.52 11.98
N SER A 12 -10.16 59.71 11.98
CA SER A 12 -10.79 59.22 13.21
C SER A 12 -10.00 58.02 13.72
N LEU A 13 -9.22 58.20 14.78
CA LEU A 13 -8.67 57.09 15.56
C LEU A 13 -9.82 56.42 16.31
N ILE A 14 -10.31 55.29 15.80
CA ILE A 14 -11.13 54.35 16.58
C ILE A 14 -10.15 53.37 17.23
N VAL A 15 -9.93 53.52 18.53
CA VAL A 15 -9.28 52.51 19.36
C VAL A 15 -10.27 51.36 19.57
N THR A 16 -10.30 50.40 18.65
CA THR A 16 -10.93 49.09 18.91
C THR A 16 -9.94 48.24 19.70
N ALA A 17 -10.20 48.10 21.00
CA ALA A 17 -9.56 47.09 21.83
C ALA A 17 -10.00 45.70 21.33
N CYS A 18 -9.11 45.00 20.62
CA CYS A 18 -9.28 43.56 20.42
C CYS A 18 -8.89 42.87 21.74
N SER A 19 -9.90 42.43 22.48
CA SER A 19 -9.72 41.41 23.51
C SER A 19 -9.10 40.19 22.83
N LYS A 20 -8.02 39.69 23.40
CA LYS A 20 -7.39 38.44 22.98
C LYS A 20 -8.30 37.33 23.45
N ASP A 21 -9.25 36.91 22.61
CA ASP A 21 -10.00 35.69 22.85
C ASP A 21 -8.97 34.57 22.94
N ALA A 22 -8.89 33.97 24.13
CA ALA A 22 -8.06 32.81 24.35
C ALA A 22 -8.57 31.72 23.42
N GLU A 23 -7.77 31.38 22.42
CA GLU A 23 -7.96 30.17 21.62
C GLU A 23 -8.02 29.00 22.60
N THR A 24 -9.23 28.52 22.86
CA THR A 24 -9.43 27.19 23.40
C THR A 24 -8.76 26.24 22.44
N PRO A 25 -7.79 25.41 22.87
CA PRO A 25 -7.20 24.43 21.99
C PRO A 25 -8.33 23.52 21.54
N THR A 26 -8.63 23.53 20.24
CA THR A 26 -9.45 22.50 19.63
C THR A 26 -8.69 21.21 19.84
N VAL A 27 -9.11 20.43 20.84
CA VAL A 27 -8.71 19.04 20.97
C VAL A 27 -9.18 18.39 19.68
N GLU A 28 -8.27 18.11 18.75
CA GLU A 28 -8.53 17.16 17.69
C GLU A 28 -8.93 15.86 18.39
N ILE A 29 -10.22 15.54 18.33
CA ILE A 29 -10.71 14.23 18.70
C ILE A 29 -10.13 13.33 17.61
N VAL A 30 -8.98 12.71 17.88
CA VAL A 30 -8.47 11.61 17.09
C VAL A 30 -9.54 10.53 17.21
N ASP A 31 -10.32 10.35 16.16
CA ASP A 31 -11.31 9.29 16.07
C ASP A 31 -10.53 7.98 16.19
N GLU A 32 -10.66 7.32 17.34
CA GLU A 32 -9.95 6.09 17.65
C GLU A 32 -10.55 4.98 16.78
N PHE A 33 -9.99 4.81 15.59
CA PHE A 33 -10.38 3.77 14.67
C PHE A 33 -10.14 2.40 15.32
N GLU A 34 -11.21 1.64 15.54
CA GLU A 34 -11.12 0.28 16.06
C GLU A 34 -10.62 -0.65 14.95
N GLN A 35 -9.37 -1.07 15.06
CA GLN A 35 -8.80 -2.06 14.15
C GLN A 35 -9.40 -3.44 14.43
N ILE A 36 -9.86 -4.13 13.38
CA ILE A 36 -10.30 -5.53 13.51
C ILE A 36 -9.12 -6.45 13.84
N TYR A 37 -9.43 -7.60 14.45
CA TYR A 37 -8.39 -8.54 14.89
C TYR A 37 -7.51 -9.02 13.73
N SER A 38 -6.19 -8.91 13.92
CA SER A 38 -5.16 -9.59 13.14
C SER A 38 -4.21 -10.29 14.10
N CYS A 39 -3.78 -11.51 13.77
CA CYS A 39 -2.86 -12.27 14.62
C CYS A 39 -1.41 -11.78 14.53
N VAL A 40 -1.11 -10.90 13.57
CA VAL A 40 0.12 -10.08 13.52
C VAL A 40 -0.22 -8.60 13.61
N SER A 41 0.71 -7.82 14.19
CA SER A 41 0.69 -6.35 14.06
C SER A 41 1.41 -5.92 12.77
N TYR A 42 0.92 -4.82 12.19
CA TYR A 42 1.50 -4.14 11.05
C TYR A 42 2.12 -2.78 11.41
N ASP A 43 2.19 -2.43 12.70
CA ASP A 43 2.65 -1.11 13.15
C ASP A 43 4.10 -0.84 12.70
N ASP A 44 4.92 -1.88 12.60
CA ASP A 44 6.29 -1.84 12.10
C ASP A 44 6.39 -1.53 10.59
N LEU A 45 5.45 -2.03 9.80
CA LEU A 45 5.38 -1.81 8.35
C LEU A 45 4.53 -0.61 7.93
N LEU A 46 3.66 -0.11 8.81
CA LEU A 46 2.79 1.03 8.55
C LEU A 46 3.26 2.31 9.29
N ASP A 47 4.37 2.24 10.03
CA ASP A 47 5.06 3.41 10.59
C ASP A 47 6.25 3.85 9.70
N PRO A 48 6.17 5.01 9.03
CA PRO A 48 7.24 5.49 8.16
C PRO A 48 8.58 5.75 8.88
N LYS A 49 8.60 5.78 10.22
CA LYS A 49 9.85 5.90 11.01
C LYS A 49 10.58 4.56 11.16
N ASN A 50 9.85 3.45 11.15
CA ASN A 50 10.39 2.12 11.39
C ASN A 50 10.52 1.32 10.09
N THR A 51 9.64 1.57 9.13
CA THR A 51 9.62 0.83 7.87
C THR A 51 10.80 1.21 6.98
N ASN A 52 11.62 0.22 6.60
CA ASN A 52 12.61 0.42 5.56
C ASN A 52 11.90 0.42 4.20
N GLN A 53 11.81 1.59 3.58
CA GLN A 53 11.05 1.76 2.34
C GLN A 53 11.68 1.04 1.14
N ASP A 54 12.97 0.70 1.23
CA ASP A 54 13.74 0.03 0.18
C ASP A 54 14.03 -1.45 0.50
N ASP A 55 13.46 -1.99 1.58
CA ASP A 55 13.56 -3.41 1.90
C ASP A 55 12.26 -4.14 1.56
N LEU A 56 12.24 -4.85 0.43
CA LEU A 56 11.08 -5.65 0.04
C LEU A 56 10.94 -6.93 0.89
N MET A 57 12.01 -7.39 1.54
CA MET A 57 11.99 -8.63 2.33
C MET A 57 11.15 -8.51 3.60
N GLN A 58 11.00 -7.31 4.15
CA GLN A 58 10.15 -7.08 5.32
C GLN A 58 8.68 -7.49 5.09
N TYR A 59 8.18 -7.32 3.85
CA TYR A 59 6.82 -7.71 3.48
C TYR A 59 6.69 -9.23 3.37
N TRP A 60 7.72 -9.90 2.85
CA TRP A 60 7.77 -11.36 2.81
C TRP A 60 7.79 -11.95 4.23
N THR A 61 8.64 -11.42 5.11
CA THR A 61 8.70 -11.83 6.52
C THR A 61 7.33 -11.69 7.18
N LYS A 62 6.67 -10.54 7.00
CA LYS A 62 5.32 -10.33 7.53
C LYS A 62 4.31 -11.31 6.95
N PHE A 63 4.33 -11.55 5.65
CA PHE A 63 3.45 -12.53 4.98
C PHE A 63 3.61 -13.93 5.58
N VAL A 64 4.84 -14.39 5.79
CA VAL A 64 5.11 -15.70 6.40
C VAL A 64 4.58 -15.77 7.84
N GLU A 65 4.79 -14.72 8.65
CA GLU A 65 4.23 -14.63 10.00
C GLU A 65 2.70 -14.74 10.00
N ASP A 66 2.05 -14.02 9.08
CA ASP A 66 0.60 -13.96 8.93
C ASP A 66 -0.01 -15.32 8.55
N VAL A 67 0.61 -16.02 7.60
CA VAL A 67 0.18 -17.38 7.23
C VAL A 67 0.32 -18.33 8.42
N LYS A 68 1.46 -18.30 9.11
CA LYS A 68 1.72 -19.16 10.27
C LYS A 68 0.67 -18.94 11.35
N CYS A 69 0.37 -17.68 11.69
CA CYS A 69 -0.55 -17.37 12.78
C CYS A 69 -2.03 -17.58 12.42
N SER A 70 -2.43 -17.36 11.17
CA SER A 70 -3.85 -17.37 10.79
C SER A 70 -4.49 -18.76 10.89
N ARG A 71 -3.78 -19.82 10.48
CA ARG A 71 -4.34 -21.18 10.34
C ARG A 71 -3.41 -22.30 10.77
N GLY A 72 -2.25 -21.99 11.35
CA GLY A 72 -1.17 -22.98 11.46
C GLY A 72 -0.72 -23.45 10.07
N GLY A 73 -0.78 -22.54 9.08
CA GLY A 73 -0.38 -22.82 7.70
C GLY A 73 1.09 -23.26 7.63
N PRO A 74 1.52 -23.83 6.49
CA PRO A 74 2.90 -24.26 6.36
C PRO A 74 3.86 -23.08 6.54
N ASP A 75 5.07 -23.39 7.02
CA ASP A 75 6.14 -22.42 7.01
C ASP A 75 6.59 -22.16 5.56
N TYR A 76 6.11 -21.06 4.97
CA TYR A 76 6.50 -20.69 3.61
C TYR A 76 7.96 -20.22 3.51
N SER A 77 8.63 -19.90 4.63
CA SER A 77 10.08 -19.72 4.59
C SER A 77 10.83 -21.04 4.37
N GLU A 78 10.26 -22.17 4.80
CA GLU A 78 10.80 -23.52 4.53
C GLU A 78 10.36 -24.04 3.17
N ARG A 79 9.12 -23.77 2.76
CA ARG A 79 8.58 -24.24 1.47
C ARG A 79 9.13 -23.46 0.28
N ASN A 80 9.38 -22.16 0.43
CA ASN A 80 9.91 -21.31 -0.63
C ASN A 80 11.32 -20.81 -0.28
N PRO A 81 12.33 -21.69 -0.17
CA PRO A 81 13.66 -21.29 0.29
C PRO A 81 14.40 -20.40 -0.71
N SER A 82 13.97 -20.37 -1.99
CA SER A 82 14.60 -19.56 -3.04
C SER A 82 13.83 -18.25 -3.23
N LEU A 83 14.24 -17.19 -2.53
CA LEU A 83 13.62 -15.87 -2.63
C LEU A 83 14.40 -14.98 -3.61
N ASN A 84 13.70 -14.43 -4.60
CA ASN A 84 14.19 -13.39 -5.50
C ASN A 84 13.16 -12.26 -5.58
N ILE A 85 13.21 -11.37 -4.60
CA ILE A 85 12.30 -10.22 -4.48
C ILE A 85 13.16 -8.97 -4.64
N PHE A 86 12.91 -8.17 -5.69
CA PHE A 86 13.85 -7.12 -6.09
C PHE A 86 13.17 -5.91 -6.72
N PHE A 87 13.86 -4.78 -6.65
CA PHE A 87 13.49 -3.59 -7.43
C PHE A 87 14.03 -3.66 -8.85
N GLU A 88 13.16 -3.34 -9.79
CA GLU A 88 13.50 -3.06 -11.18
C GLU A 88 13.42 -1.54 -11.42
N TYR A 89 14.40 -1.04 -12.16
CA TYR A 89 14.55 0.38 -12.46
C TYR A 89 14.32 0.62 -13.94
N ARG A 90 13.42 1.56 -14.25
CA ARG A 90 13.26 2.05 -15.62
C ARG A 90 14.52 2.79 -16.06
N SER A 91 14.91 2.58 -17.32
CA SER A 91 15.96 3.39 -17.94
C SER A 91 15.54 4.85 -18.07
N ALA A 92 16.50 5.77 -18.05
CA ALA A 92 16.24 7.19 -18.28
C ALA A 92 15.51 7.46 -19.62
N ALA A 93 15.77 6.65 -20.64
CA ALA A 93 15.11 6.74 -21.94
C ALA A 93 13.62 6.34 -21.88
N GLN A 94 13.27 5.32 -21.11
CA GLN A 94 11.86 4.93 -20.91
C GLN A 94 11.10 6.02 -20.14
N ILE A 95 11.75 6.63 -19.14
CA ILE A 95 11.18 7.72 -18.35
C ILE A 95 10.97 8.95 -19.24
N SER A 96 11.97 9.36 -20.04
CA SER A 96 11.89 10.54 -20.91
C SER A 96 10.91 10.35 -22.07
N ALA A 97 10.69 9.12 -22.53
CA ALA A 97 9.69 8.78 -23.53
C ALA A 97 8.26 8.76 -22.98
N GLY A 98 8.06 8.97 -21.67
CA GLY A 98 6.72 8.96 -21.05
C GLY A 98 6.06 7.59 -21.06
N VAL A 99 6.84 6.49 -21.11
CA VAL A 99 6.30 5.14 -21.07
C VAL A 99 5.78 4.85 -19.66
N THR A 100 4.45 4.78 -19.52
CA THR A 100 3.77 4.37 -18.28
C THR A 100 3.71 2.84 -18.21
N PRO A 101 4.23 2.21 -17.15
CA PRO A 101 4.03 0.78 -16.92
C PRO A 101 2.54 0.45 -16.75
N ASP A 102 2.14 -0.74 -17.18
CA ASP A 102 0.79 -1.28 -16.95
C ASP A 102 0.65 -2.02 -15.60
N HIS A 103 1.75 -2.14 -14.85
CA HIS A 103 1.82 -2.79 -13.54
C HIS A 103 2.86 -2.10 -12.64
N ILE A 104 2.72 -2.27 -11.32
CA ILE A 104 3.67 -1.75 -10.31
C ILE A 104 4.64 -2.84 -9.86
N ALA A 105 4.14 -4.06 -9.75
CA ALA A 105 4.89 -5.26 -9.42
C ALA A 105 4.40 -6.41 -10.30
N TYR A 106 5.19 -7.48 -10.34
CA TYR A 106 4.84 -8.68 -11.09
C TYR A 106 5.53 -9.91 -10.49
N SER A 107 4.81 -11.02 -10.50
CA SER A 107 5.39 -12.36 -10.41
C SER A 107 5.75 -12.90 -11.81
N THR A 108 6.75 -13.79 -11.88
CA THR A 108 7.14 -14.46 -13.13
C THR A 108 6.80 -15.95 -13.11
N PHE A 109 6.81 -16.56 -14.30
CA PHE A 109 6.68 -18.01 -14.46
C PHE A 109 7.63 -18.82 -13.56
N SER A 110 8.83 -18.30 -13.31
CA SER A 110 9.80 -18.98 -12.45
C SER A 110 9.44 -18.93 -10.95
N GLY A 111 8.54 -18.03 -10.54
CA GLY A 111 7.94 -17.98 -9.21
C GLY A 111 6.69 -18.86 -9.17
N TYR A 112 5.59 -18.42 -9.78
CA TYR A 112 4.27 -19.07 -9.64
C TYR A 112 4.20 -20.51 -10.19
N CYS A 113 5.12 -20.96 -11.05
CA CYS A 113 5.21 -22.36 -11.49
C CYS A 113 6.37 -23.14 -10.83
N ASN A 114 6.91 -22.65 -9.72
CA ASN A 114 7.92 -23.33 -8.93
C ASN A 114 7.65 -23.15 -7.44
N ASP A 115 7.04 -24.16 -6.82
CA ASP A 115 6.63 -24.15 -5.41
C ASP A 115 7.78 -23.87 -4.42
N ASN A 116 9.05 -24.01 -4.84
CA ASN A 116 10.23 -23.74 -4.01
C ASN A 116 10.76 -22.30 -4.13
N ARG A 117 10.13 -21.46 -4.96
CA ARG A 117 10.63 -20.12 -5.29
C ARG A 117 9.55 -19.07 -5.08
N VAL A 118 9.99 -17.88 -4.69
CA VAL A 118 9.24 -16.62 -4.84
C VAL A 118 10.09 -15.73 -5.71
N ASN A 119 9.51 -15.19 -6.78
CA ASN A 119 10.19 -14.36 -7.76
C ASN A 119 9.31 -13.17 -8.15
N VAL A 120 9.49 -12.06 -7.41
CA VAL A 120 8.70 -10.85 -7.55
C VAL A 120 9.59 -9.67 -7.94
N GLY A 121 9.26 -9.02 -9.05
CA GLY A 121 9.85 -7.75 -9.46
C GLY A 121 8.94 -6.59 -9.08
N VAL A 122 9.53 -5.50 -8.59
CA VAL A 122 8.79 -4.27 -8.21
C VAL A 122 9.41 -3.08 -8.93
N LEU A 123 8.62 -2.31 -9.67
CA LEU A 123 9.10 -1.10 -10.34
C LEU A 123 9.33 0.01 -9.31
N TYR A 124 10.61 0.37 -9.11
CA TYR A 124 11.01 1.29 -8.03
C TYR A 124 10.31 2.66 -8.12
N ASN A 125 10.21 3.22 -9.31
CA ASN A 125 9.59 4.55 -9.50
C ASN A 125 8.11 4.52 -9.12
N GLU A 126 7.38 3.45 -9.47
CA GLU A 126 5.96 3.34 -9.17
C GLU A 126 5.73 3.02 -7.69
N TRP A 127 6.65 2.25 -7.08
CA TRP A 127 6.68 1.91 -5.66
C TRP A 127 6.81 3.13 -4.75
N THR A 128 7.72 4.05 -5.11
CA THR A 128 7.98 5.25 -4.30
C THR A 128 6.77 6.19 -4.22
N GLU A 129 5.86 6.12 -5.20
CA GLU A 129 4.58 6.87 -5.19
C GLU A 129 3.49 6.24 -4.31
N LYS A 130 3.68 5.00 -3.81
CA LYS A 130 2.68 4.31 -2.99
C LYS A 130 2.89 4.57 -1.51
N ASN A 131 1.78 4.69 -0.78
CA ASN A 131 1.82 4.71 0.68
C ASN A 131 2.11 3.30 1.23
N LEU A 132 2.45 3.20 2.52
CA LEU A 132 2.87 1.95 3.14
C LEU A 132 1.80 0.85 3.08
N LEU A 133 0.53 1.21 3.22
CA LEU A 133 -0.58 0.26 3.16
C LEU A 133 -0.79 -0.28 1.74
N GLN A 134 -0.68 0.57 0.72
CA GLN A 134 -0.71 0.15 -0.68
C GLN A 134 0.46 -0.78 -1.00
N ARG A 135 1.66 -0.48 -0.50
CA ARG A 135 2.85 -1.33 -0.64
C ARG A 135 2.63 -2.72 -0.04
N LEU A 136 2.08 -2.78 1.17
CA LEU A 136 1.71 -4.04 1.83
C LEU A 136 0.72 -4.86 0.99
N TRP A 137 -0.33 -4.21 0.48
CA TRP A 137 -1.33 -4.84 -0.37
C TRP A 137 -0.71 -5.39 -1.67
N ILE A 138 0.12 -4.60 -2.35
CA ILE A 138 0.81 -4.98 -3.59
C ILE A 138 1.68 -6.22 -3.35
N MET A 139 2.49 -6.23 -2.29
CA MET A 139 3.35 -7.38 -2.03
C MET A 139 2.54 -8.65 -1.73
N TYR A 140 1.45 -8.54 -0.97
CA TYR A 140 0.56 -9.68 -0.70
C TYR A 140 -0.16 -10.19 -1.95
N HIS A 141 -0.44 -9.30 -2.92
CA HIS A 141 -0.96 -9.67 -4.23
C HIS A 141 0.03 -10.56 -4.98
N GLU A 142 1.28 -10.12 -5.11
CA GLU A 142 2.30 -10.88 -5.83
C GLU A 142 2.63 -12.21 -5.13
N PHE A 143 2.66 -12.22 -3.79
CA PHE A 143 2.79 -13.47 -3.04
C PHE A 143 1.57 -14.39 -3.24
N GLY A 144 0.38 -13.83 -3.46
CA GLY A 144 -0.80 -14.61 -3.83
C GLY A 144 -0.61 -15.40 -5.14
N HIS A 145 0.06 -14.80 -6.13
CA HIS A 145 0.46 -15.49 -7.35
C HIS A 145 1.51 -16.58 -7.07
N ASP A 146 2.61 -16.23 -6.40
CA ASP A 146 3.72 -17.17 -6.22
C ASP A 146 3.42 -18.34 -5.28
N VAL A 147 2.76 -18.04 -4.16
CA VAL A 147 2.59 -19.00 -3.06
C VAL A 147 1.33 -19.85 -3.23
N TYR A 148 0.27 -19.26 -3.78
CA TYR A 148 -1.03 -19.92 -3.90
C TYR A 148 -1.48 -20.15 -5.34
N LYS A 149 -0.72 -19.67 -6.32
CA LYS A 149 -1.07 -19.74 -7.75
C LYS A 149 -2.39 -19.08 -8.06
N TYR A 150 -2.85 -18.09 -7.28
CA TYR A 150 -4.12 -17.46 -7.57
C TYR A 150 -4.04 -16.68 -8.88
N GLU A 151 -5.08 -16.75 -9.70
CA GLU A 151 -5.30 -15.76 -10.76
C GLU A 151 -5.93 -14.49 -10.15
N HIS A 152 -6.02 -13.45 -10.96
CA HIS A 152 -6.73 -12.23 -10.61
C HIS A 152 -8.20 -12.51 -10.25
N SER A 153 -8.68 -11.84 -9.19
CA SER A 153 -10.10 -11.80 -8.84
C SER A 153 -10.84 -10.75 -9.69
N THR A 154 -12.17 -10.75 -9.56
CA THR A 154 -13.03 -9.74 -10.21
C THR A 154 -13.57 -8.69 -9.25
N ASN A 155 -13.36 -8.86 -7.94
CA ASN A 155 -13.90 -7.99 -6.91
C ASN A 155 -12.82 -7.03 -6.38
N PRO A 156 -13.01 -5.70 -6.47
CA PRO A 156 -12.06 -4.71 -5.98
C PRO A 156 -11.70 -4.78 -4.50
N ALA A 157 -12.50 -5.49 -3.69
CA ALA A 157 -12.21 -5.69 -2.28
C ALA A 157 -11.18 -6.81 -2.02
N ASP A 158 -10.88 -7.66 -2.99
CA ASP A 158 -9.96 -8.78 -2.79
C ASP A 158 -8.51 -8.38 -3.09
N ILE A 159 -7.55 -8.96 -2.36
CA ILE A 159 -6.13 -8.69 -2.60
C ILE A 159 -5.75 -8.98 -4.06
N MET A 160 -6.28 -10.06 -4.64
CA MET A 160 -6.00 -10.48 -6.02
C MET A 160 -6.67 -9.63 -7.12
N TYR A 161 -7.30 -8.49 -6.80
CA TYR A 161 -7.85 -7.62 -7.85
C TYR A 161 -6.72 -6.94 -8.65
N PRO A 162 -6.76 -6.93 -10.00
CA PRO A 162 -5.62 -6.55 -10.85
C PRO A 162 -5.35 -5.03 -10.95
N SER A 163 -6.03 -4.21 -10.16
CA SER A 163 -5.83 -2.75 -10.18
C SER A 163 -4.97 -2.32 -9.01
N SER A 164 -4.15 -1.29 -9.24
CA SER A 164 -3.41 -0.60 -8.18
C SER A 164 -4.39 -0.22 -7.06
N THR A 165 -4.09 -0.69 -5.85
CA THR A 165 -4.94 -0.56 -4.67
C THR A 165 -5.47 0.86 -4.52
N ARG A 166 -6.80 0.99 -4.37
CA ARG A 166 -7.46 2.30 -4.23
C ARG A 166 -6.80 3.12 -3.13
N SER A 167 -6.71 4.44 -3.31
CA SER A 167 -6.06 5.33 -2.34
C SER A 167 -6.81 5.48 -1.02
N ASP A 168 -8.07 5.03 -0.97
CA ASP A 168 -8.97 5.18 0.18
C ASP A 168 -9.08 3.92 1.05
N ILE A 169 -8.24 2.90 0.80
CA ILE A 169 -8.21 1.72 1.67
C ILE A 169 -7.64 2.07 3.06
N ASN A 170 -8.18 1.40 4.08
CA ASN A 170 -7.64 1.43 5.44
C ASN A 170 -7.14 0.04 5.86
N VAL A 171 -6.55 -0.05 7.05
CA VAL A 171 -5.97 -1.30 7.56
C VAL A 171 -7.02 -2.40 7.78
N ASN A 172 -8.27 -2.07 8.13
CA ASN A 172 -9.34 -3.07 8.25
C ASN A 172 -9.69 -3.66 6.88
N ASP A 173 -9.76 -2.84 5.82
CA ASP A 173 -9.98 -3.34 4.46
C ASP A 173 -8.90 -4.34 4.07
N PHE A 174 -7.64 -4.04 4.39
CA PHE A 174 -6.52 -4.96 4.18
C PHE A 174 -6.68 -6.24 4.98
N ILE A 175 -6.97 -6.17 6.28
CA ILE A 175 -7.12 -7.34 7.13
C ILE A 175 -8.25 -8.25 6.62
N GLU A 176 -9.41 -7.69 6.24
CA GLU A 176 -10.50 -8.48 5.69
C GLU A 176 -10.13 -9.15 4.37
N ALA A 177 -9.47 -8.43 3.47
CA ALA A 177 -9.05 -8.94 2.17
C ALA A 177 -7.98 -10.02 2.30
N LYS A 178 -7.01 -9.83 3.20
CA LYS A 178 -5.99 -10.80 3.58
C LYS A 178 -6.62 -12.06 4.17
N ASP A 179 -7.57 -11.90 5.07
CA ASP A 179 -8.30 -13.02 5.63
C ASP A 179 -9.00 -13.82 4.54
N ARG A 180 -9.64 -13.17 3.56
CA ARG A 180 -10.25 -13.87 2.42
C ARG A 180 -9.21 -14.60 1.57
N LEU A 181 -8.05 -13.98 1.32
CA LEU A 181 -6.91 -14.54 0.58
C LEU A 181 -6.45 -15.87 1.21
N PHE A 182 -6.14 -15.85 2.51
CA PHE A 182 -5.70 -17.04 3.24
C PHE A 182 -6.84 -18.05 3.44
N LYS A 183 -8.09 -17.55 3.54
CA LYS A 183 -9.26 -18.40 3.67
C LYS A 183 -9.68 -19.11 2.39
N ARG A 184 -9.10 -18.74 1.23
CA ARG A 184 -9.53 -19.20 -0.12
C ARG A 184 -11.02 -18.92 -0.35
N SER A 185 -11.50 -17.80 0.16
CA SER A 185 -12.94 -17.51 0.27
C SER A 185 -13.40 -16.32 -0.56
N PHE A 186 -12.58 -15.84 -1.49
CA PHE A 186 -12.95 -14.80 -2.42
C PHE A 186 -13.72 -15.36 -3.63
N THR A 187 -14.62 -14.54 -4.18
CA THR A 187 -15.57 -14.98 -5.20
C THR A 187 -14.86 -15.20 -6.54
N GLY A 188 -15.15 -16.33 -7.20
CA GLY A 188 -14.58 -16.63 -8.51
C GLY A 188 -13.09 -16.97 -8.49
N ILE A 189 -12.59 -17.50 -7.37
CA ILE A 189 -11.22 -17.99 -7.23
C ILE A 189 -10.84 -18.94 -8.37
N LYS A 190 -9.70 -18.65 -8.99
CA LYS A 190 -9.07 -19.43 -10.06
C LYS A 190 -7.59 -19.56 -9.79
N TYR A 191 -6.97 -20.52 -10.46
CA TYR A 191 -5.57 -20.86 -10.25
C TYR A 191 -4.82 -20.85 -11.58
N ILE A 192 -3.62 -20.28 -11.58
CA ILE A 192 -2.68 -20.31 -12.67
C ILE A 192 -2.33 -21.76 -12.95
N SER A 193 -2.46 -22.18 -14.22
CA SER A 193 -2.07 -23.53 -14.65
C SER A 193 -0.62 -23.54 -15.09
N CYS A 194 0.16 -24.47 -14.53
CA CYS A 194 1.56 -24.63 -14.87
C CYS A 194 1.77 -25.87 -15.75
N PRO A 195 2.62 -25.78 -16.80
CA PRO A 195 2.96 -26.94 -17.61
C PRO A 195 3.57 -28.07 -16.78
N GLY A 196 3.01 -29.28 -16.91
CA GLY A 196 3.52 -30.48 -16.23
C GLY A 196 2.89 -30.75 -14.85
N GLU A 197 1.87 -29.98 -14.46
CA GLU A 197 0.94 -30.32 -13.36
C GLU A 197 -0.14 -31.34 -13.79
#